data_AF-A0AAX2CMB7-F1
#
_entry.id   AF-A0AAX2CMB7-F1
#
_cell.length_a   1.000
_cell.length_b   1.000
_cell.length_c   1.000
_cell.angle_alpha   90.00
_cell.angle_beta   90.00
_cell.angle_gamma   90.00
#
_symmetry.space_group_name_H-M   'P 1'
#
loop_
_entity.id
_entity.type
_entity.pdbx_description
1 polymer ?
#
loop_
_entity_poly.entity_id
_entity_poly.type
_entity_poly.pdbx_seq_one_letter_code
_entity_poly.pdbx_strand_id
1 'polypeptide(L)'
;MKNVQHDLESVQTEHPPFHATETSNSLYQLGVASFFLIGTFLGVIFFIGAGSVLYFRMYTDLATEHEKYITITKIGLTEYEMKQSVTIQLAILFFVPYIMASIHTFFATKMLQDILGLSLSAEITVVLTIFGSVEILFFFLLLSLCKNYHILLDYE
;
A
#
# COMPACT_ATOMS: atom_id res chain seq x y z
N MET A 1 25.39 -21.98 -65.75
CA MET A 1 24.85 -22.42 -64.45
C MET A 1 25.59 -21.82 -63.24
N LYS A 2 26.83 -21.31 -63.36
CA LYS A 2 27.56 -20.64 -62.26
C LYS A 2 27.02 -19.25 -61.85
N ASN A 3 26.25 -18.60 -62.71
CA ASN A 3 25.84 -17.21 -62.47
C ASN A 3 24.60 -17.13 -61.58
N VAL A 4 23.74 -18.16 -61.60
CA VAL A 4 22.54 -18.22 -60.74
C VAL A 4 22.91 -18.47 -59.27
N GLN A 5 24.04 -19.15 -59.02
CA GLN A 5 24.54 -19.40 -57.66
C GLN A 5 25.12 -18.13 -57.02
N HIS A 6 25.79 -17.30 -57.81
CA HIS A 6 26.32 -16.01 -57.38
C HIS A 6 25.19 -15.01 -57.09
N ASP A 7 24.11 -15.06 -57.88
CA ASP A 7 22.92 -14.23 -57.67
C ASP A 7 22.13 -14.63 -56.41
N LEU A 8 22.17 -15.91 -56.01
CA LEU A 8 21.53 -16.40 -54.77
C LEU A 8 22.32 -16.03 -53.49
N GLU A 9 23.64 -15.85 -53.57
CA GLU A 9 24.46 -15.36 -52.45
C GLU A 9 24.25 -13.85 -52.20
N SER A 10 23.95 -13.07 -53.25
CA SER A 10 23.65 -11.64 -53.13
C SER A 10 22.25 -11.29 -52.61
N VAL A 11 21.35 -12.27 -52.51
CA VAL A 11 20.00 -12.06 -51.93
C VAL A 11 19.97 -12.37 -50.44
N GLN A 12 20.93 -13.15 -49.92
CA GLN A 12 20.92 -13.61 -48.53
C GLN A 12 21.68 -12.69 -47.54
N THR A 13 22.14 -11.52 -47.97
CA THR A 13 22.98 -10.63 -47.16
C THR A 13 22.52 -9.15 -47.13
N GLU A 14 21.24 -8.88 -47.34
CA GLU A 14 20.68 -7.50 -47.31
C GLU A 14 19.51 -7.34 -46.31
N HIS A 15 19.56 -7.99 -45.16
CA HIS A 15 18.75 -7.55 -44.02
C HIS A 15 19.57 -7.61 -42.72
N PRO A 16 19.96 -6.46 -42.16
CA PRO A 16 20.66 -6.43 -40.88
C PRO A 16 19.73 -6.96 -39.77
N PRO A 17 20.20 -7.80 -38.83
CA PRO A 17 19.39 -8.28 -37.70
C PRO A 17 19.06 -7.18 -36.67
N PHE A 18 19.31 -5.91 -36.99
CA PHE A 18 19.27 -4.77 -36.07
C PHE A 18 17.86 -4.23 -35.78
N HIS A 19 16.85 -4.55 -36.60
CA HIS A 19 15.49 -4.05 -36.40
C HIS A 19 14.66 -4.85 -35.38
N ALA A 20 15.01 -6.11 -35.08
CA ALA A 20 14.28 -6.93 -34.12
C ALA A 20 14.61 -6.56 -32.66
N THR A 21 15.85 -6.12 -32.40
CA THR A 21 16.32 -5.78 -31.03
C THR A 21 15.76 -4.42 -30.56
N GLU A 22 15.54 -3.47 -31.46
CA GLU A 22 14.95 -2.17 -31.08
C GLU A 22 13.43 -2.25 -30.89
N THR A 23 12.73 -3.06 -31.69
CA THR A 23 11.30 -3.35 -31.45
C THR A 23 11.10 -4.16 -30.18
N SER A 24 11.98 -5.11 -29.84
CA SER A 24 11.86 -5.84 -28.57
C SER A 24 12.01 -4.95 -27.35
N ASN A 25 12.93 -3.98 -27.39
CA ASN A 25 13.15 -3.06 -26.26
C ASN A 25 12.00 -2.08 -26.06
N SER A 26 11.44 -1.54 -27.15
CA SER A 26 10.29 -0.63 -27.10
C SER A 26 9.00 -1.35 -26.69
N LEU A 27 8.78 -2.58 -27.15
CA LEU A 27 7.67 -3.43 -26.69
C LEU A 27 7.81 -3.81 -25.21
N TYR A 28 9.02 -4.13 -24.76
CA TYR A 28 9.30 -4.41 -23.34
C TYR A 28 9.06 -3.17 -22.46
N GLN A 29 9.55 -2.00 -22.86
CA GLN A 29 9.28 -0.74 -22.14
C GLN A 29 7.79 -0.41 -22.07
N LEU A 30 7.04 -0.62 -23.16
CA LEU A 30 5.59 -0.42 -23.17
C LEU A 30 4.88 -1.37 -22.18
N GLY A 31 5.32 -2.63 -22.11
CA GLY A 31 4.80 -3.62 -21.15
C GLY A 31 5.06 -3.24 -19.69
N VAL A 32 6.29 -2.82 -19.37
CA VAL A 32 6.66 -2.36 -18.02
C VAL A 32 5.87 -1.10 -17.64
N ALA A 33 5.74 -0.13 -18.56
CA ALA A 33 4.96 1.08 -18.33
C ALA A 33 3.47 0.77 -18.09
N SER A 34 2.91 -0.17 -18.85
CA SER A 34 1.52 -0.61 -18.68
C SER A 34 1.30 -1.32 -17.35
N PHE A 35 2.23 -2.19 -16.94
CA PHE A 35 2.16 -2.88 -15.65
C PHE A 35 2.31 -1.90 -14.46
N PHE A 36 3.19 -0.92 -14.58
CA PHE A 36 3.32 0.14 -13.59
C PHE A 36 2.03 0.97 -13.50
N LEU A 37 1.47 1.40 -14.63
CA LEU A 37 0.23 2.16 -14.67
C LEU A 37 -0.94 1.39 -14.03
N ILE A 38 -1.13 0.12 -14.41
CA ILE A 38 -2.24 -0.68 -13.85
C ILE A 38 -2.04 -0.93 -12.36
N GLY A 39 -0.81 -1.23 -11.92
CA GLY A 39 -0.48 -1.45 -10.51
C GLY A 39 -0.73 -0.21 -9.66
N THR A 40 -0.26 0.96 -10.10
CA THR A 40 -0.48 2.22 -9.40
C THR A 40 -1.96 2.60 -9.39
N PHE A 41 -2.68 2.47 -10.51
CA PHE A 41 -4.10 2.80 -10.60
C PHE A 41 -4.95 1.92 -9.68
N LEU A 42 -4.73 0.60 -9.69
CA LEU A 42 -5.38 -0.32 -8.75
C LEU A 42 -5.02 0.01 -7.29
N GLY A 43 -3.75 0.33 -7.04
CA GLY A 43 -3.29 0.74 -5.71
C GLY A 43 -4.05 1.95 -5.17
N VAL A 44 -4.24 3.00 -5.99
CA VAL A 44 -4.97 4.22 -5.61
C VAL A 44 -6.44 3.92 -5.34
N ILE A 45 -7.12 3.17 -6.22
CA ILE A 45 -8.54 2.83 -6.02
C ILE A 45 -8.71 2.01 -4.74
N PHE A 46 -7.86 1.00 -4.53
CA PHE A 46 -7.92 0.16 -3.35
C PHE A 46 -7.64 0.96 -2.07
N PHE A 47 -6.69 1.90 -2.13
CA PHE A 47 -6.38 2.81 -1.02
C PHE A 47 -7.57 3.69 -0.64
N ILE A 48 -8.24 4.30 -1.63
CA ILE A 48 -9.46 5.09 -1.39
C ILE A 48 -10.56 4.21 -0.80
N GLY A 49 -10.74 2.99 -1.32
CA GLY A 49 -11.71 2.04 -0.79
C GLY A 49 -11.45 1.67 0.68
N ALA A 50 -10.20 1.34 1.02
CA ALA A 50 -9.80 1.06 2.39
C ALA A 50 -10.02 2.28 3.32
N GLY A 51 -9.67 3.48 2.84
CA GLY A 51 -9.92 4.73 3.57
C GLY A 51 -11.41 4.98 3.81
N SER A 52 -12.27 4.69 2.84
CA SER A 52 -13.73 4.82 2.99
C SER A 52 -14.31 3.85 4.01
N VAL A 53 -13.83 2.60 4.04
CA VAL A 53 -14.25 1.61 5.06
C VAL A 53 -13.83 2.06 6.45
N LEU A 54 -12.60 2.56 6.59
CA LEU A 54 -12.10 3.10 7.85
C LEU A 54 -12.94 4.29 8.32
N TYR A 55 -13.25 5.24 7.43
CA TYR A 55 -14.10 6.39 7.73
C TYR A 55 -15.48 5.95 8.22
N PHE A 56 -16.12 5.00 7.52
CA PHE A 56 -17.43 4.50 7.91
C PHE A 56 -17.41 3.82 9.28
N ARG A 57 -16.36 3.04 9.59
CA ARG A 57 -16.18 2.46 10.93
C ARG A 57 -16.05 3.55 11.98
N MET A 58 -15.15 4.50 11.81
CA MET A 58 -14.95 5.59 12.77
C MET A 58 -16.24 6.39 12.99
N TYR A 59 -16.99 6.69 11.92
CA TYR A 59 -18.25 7.42 12.00
C TYR A 59 -19.35 6.62 12.72
N THR A 60 -19.49 5.33 12.39
CA THR A 60 -20.51 4.46 13.00
C THR A 60 -20.19 4.16 14.46
N ASP A 61 -18.91 3.98 14.78
CA ASP A 61 -18.44 3.82 16.15
C ASP A 61 -18.82 5.06 16.96
N LEU A 62 -18.49 6.26 16.49
CA LEU A 62 -18.89 7.54 17.14
C LEU A 62 -20.42 7.67 17.32
N ALA A 63 -21.23 7.26 16.34
CA ALA A 63 -22.69 7.31 16.44
C ALA A 63 -23.24 6.33 17.49
N THR A 64 -22.65 5.14 17.57
CA THR A 64 -23.03 4.11 18.56
C THR A 64 -22.66 4.53 19.98
N GLU A 65 -21.54 5.23 20.14
CA GLU A 65 -21.11 5.81 21.41
C GLU A 65 -22.11 6.89 21.91
N HIS A 66 -22.66 7.71 21.02
CA HIS A 66 -23.65 8.74 21.38
C HIS A 66 -24.98 8.14 21.89
N GLU A 67 -25.47 7.06 21.27
CA GLU A 67 -26.69 6.38 21.73
C GLU A 67 -26.49 5.69 23.09
N LYS A 68 -25.30 5.12 23.31
CA LYS A 68 -24.90 4.57 24.60
C LYS A 68 -24.70 5.66 25.66
N TYR A 69 -24.19 6.85 25.33
CA TYR A 69 -24.04 7.99 26.25
C TYR A 69 -25.38 8.34 26.94
N ILE A 70 -26.45 8.43 26.15
CA ILE A 70 -27.81 8.73 26.64
C ILE A 70 -28.35 7.61 27.55
N THR A 71 -27.99 6.36 27.26
CA THR A 71 -28.46 5.18 27.98
C THR A 71 -27.67 4.93 29.26
N ILE A 72 -26.34 5.05 29.21
CA ILE A 72 -25.38 4.84 30.30
C ILE A 72 -25.53 5.90 31.40
N THR A 73 -25.83 7.16 31.04
CA THR A 73 -26.13 8.23 32.01
C THR A 73 -27.31 7.89 32.93
N LYS A 74 -28.20 6.97 32.52
CA LYS A 74 -29.33 6.50 33.33
C LYS A 74 -29.02 5.32 34.25
N ILE A 75 -27.86 4.67 34.11
CA ILE A 75 -27.52 3.39 34.78
C ILE A 75 -26.13 3.35 35.45
N GLY A 76 -25.26 4.37 35.25
CA GLY A 76 -24.07 4.58 36.07
C GLY A 76 -22.80 3.79 35.67
N LEU A 77 -22.67 3.37 34.41
CA LEU A 77 -21.42 2.79 33.86
C LEU A 77 -20.48 3.89 33.32
N THR A 78 -19.16 3.65 33.33
CA THR A 78 -18.13 4.66 33.05
C THR A 78 -17.73 4.73 31.57
N GLU A 79 -17.74 5.95 30.99
CA GLU A 79 -17.24 6.37 29.66
C GLU A 79 -15.88 5.78 29.22
N TYR A 80 -15.08 5.33 30.18
CA TYR A 80 -13.73 4.81 29.99
C TYR A 80 -13.68 3.47 29.22
N GLU A 81 -14.61 2.56 29.50
CA GLU A 81 -14.63 1.23 28.84
C GLU A 81 -15.03 1.32 27.37
N MET A 82 -15.80 2.35 27.03
CA MET A 82 -16.29 2.60 25.68
C MET A 82 -15.17 3.09 24.74
N LYS A 83 -14.41 4.09 25.19
CA LYS A 83 -13.22 4.62 24.48
C LYS A 83 -12.11 3.57 24.31
N GLN A 84 -12.01 2.61 25.22
CA GLN A 84 -11.05 1.50 25.12
C GLN A 84 -11.39 0.55 23.96
N SER A 85 -12.67 0.29 23.72
CA SER A 85 -13.10 -0.62 22.65
C SER A 85 -12.79 -0.04 21.26
N VAL A 86 -13.08 1.24 21.03
CA VAL A 86 -12.76 1.94 19.77
C VAL A 86 -11.25 1.99 19.54
N THR A 87 -10.47 2.25 20.58
CA THR A 87 -9.00 2.29 20.50
C THR A 87 -8.41 0.95 20.07
N ILE A 88 -8.90 -0.17 20.60
CA ILE A 88 -8.42 -1.51 20.25
C ILE A 88 -8.80 -1.87 18.80
N GLN A 89 -10.03 -1.57 18.38
CA GLN A 89 -10.47 -1.84 17.00
C GLN A 89 -9.63 -1.06 15.99
N LEU A 90 -9.35 0.21 16.29
CA LEU A 90 -8.49 1.05 15.47
C LEU A 90 -7.05 0.51 15.47
N ALA A 91 -6.49 0.16 16.63
CA ALA A 91 -5.14 -0.39 16.73
C ALA A 91 -4.98 -1.66 15.86
N ILE A 92 -5.94 -2.59 15.93
CA ILE A 92 -5.91 -3.80 15.10
C ILE A 92 -5.93 -3.44 13.61
N LEU A 93 -6.74 -2.46 13.22
CA LEU A 93 -6.91 -2.07 11.82
C LEU A 93 -5.67 -1.40 11.21
N PHE A 94 -4.84 -0.73 12.02
CA PHE A 94 -3.59 -0.12 11.57
C PHE A 94 -2.40 -1.09 11.67
N PHE A 95 -2.16 -1.64 12.86
CA PHE A 95 -0.94 -2.42 13.13
C PHE A 95 -0.94 -3.79 12.45
N VAL A 96 -2.09 -4.46 12.29
CA VAL A 96 -2.11 -5.80 11.67
C VAL A 96 -1.69 -5.76 10.20
N PRO A 97 -2.26 -4.87 9.34
CA PRO A 97 -1.78 -4.72 7.97
C PRO A 97 -0.30 -4.37 7.87
N TYR A 98 0.20 -3.48 8.75
CA TYR A 98 1.61 -3.08 8.74
C TYR A 98 2.57 -4.21 9.10
N ILE A 99 2.26 -4.99 10.14
CA ILE A 99 3.07 -6.15 10.52
C ILE A 99 3.10 -7.16 9.37
N MET A 100 1.95 -7.45 8.76
CA MET A 100 1.88 -8.35 7.60
C MET A 100 2.70 -7.84 6.41
N ALA A 101 2.58 -6.55 6.08
CA ALA A 101 3.34 -5.92 5.00
C ALA A 101 4.85 -5.95 5.29
N SER A 102 5.25 -5.70 6.54
CA SER A 102 6.64 -5.74 6.99
C SER A 102 7.23 -7.15 6.83
N ILE A 103 6.49 -8.19 7.21
CA ILE A 103 6.92 -9.59 7.06
C ILE A 103 7.06 -9.95 5.58
N HIS A 104 6.06 -9.61 4.75
CA HIS A 104 6.12 -9.87 3.31
C HIS A 104 7.31 -9.16 2.65
N THR A 105 7.54 -7.90 2.99
CA THR A 105 8.66 -7.10 2.46
C THR A 105 9.99 -7.71 2.88
N PHE A 106 10.13 -8.11 4.15
CA PHE A 106 11.34 -8.76 4.64
C PHE A 106 11.67 -10.05 3.88
N PHE A 107 10.67 -10.91 3.66
CA PHE A 107 10.86 -12.15 2.92
C PHE A 107 11.19 -11.91 1.44
N ALA A 108 10.45 -11.02 0.78
CA ALA A 108 10.67 -10.69 -0.62
C ALA A 108 12.05 -10.09 -0.86
N THR A 109 12.48 -9.16 0.01
CA THR A 109 13.81 -8.57 -0.08
C THR A 109 14.89 -9.58 0.23
N LYS A 110 14.70 -10.51 1.18
CA LYS A 110 15.69 -11.57 1.43
C LYS A 110 15.92 -12.45 0.21
N MET A 111 14.84 -12.89 -0.44
CA MET A 111 14.94 -13.65 -1.69
C MET A 111 15.66 -12.84 -2.79
N LEU A 112 15.38 -11.54 -2.88
CA LEU A 112 16.03 -10.66 -3.86
C LEU A 112 17.53 -10.45 -3.57
N GLN A 113 17.91 -10.35 -2.29
CA GLN A 113 19.32 -10.27 -1.87
C GLN A 113 20.10 -11.50 -2.33
N ASP A 114 19.53 -12.70 -2.19
CA ASP A 114 20.17 -13.95 -2.61
C ASP A 114 20.37 -14.02 -4.13
N ILE A 115 19.44 -13.46 -4.92
CA ILE A 115 19.53 -13.44 -6.40
C ILE A 115 20.56 -12.41 -6.88
N LEU A 116 20.59 -11.21 -6.27
CA LEU A 116 21.43 -10.10 -6.74
C LEU A 116 22.82 -10.07 -6.09
N GLY A 117 23.03 -10.78 -4.98
CA GLY A 117 24.27 -10.73 -4.20
C GLY A 117 24.53 -9.37 -3.52
N LEU A 118 23.50 -8.53 -3.40
CA LEU A 118 23.58 -7.19 -2.79
C LEU A 118 22.95 -7.20 -1.39
N SER A 119 23.55 -6.47 -0.46
CA SER A 119 22.96 -6.25 0.86
C SER A 119 21.92 -5.12 0.81
N LEU A 120 20.63 -5.47 0.80
CA LEU A 120 19.51 -4.52 0.83
C LEU A 120 18.95 -4.27 2.24
N SER A 121 19.72 -4.61 3.28
CA SER A 121 19.26 -4.59 4.68
C SER A 121 19.13 -3.18 5.24
N ALA A 122 19.96 -2.23 4.79
CA ALA A 122 19.88 -0.85 5.27
C ALA A 122 18.65 -0.14 4.69
N GLU A 123 18.39 -0.37 3.40
CA GLU A 123 17.31 0.21 2.63
C GLU A 123 15.95 -0.23 3.19
N ILE A 124 15.77 -1.54 3.41
CA ILE A 124 14.53 -2.06 4.00
C ILE A 124 14.31 -1.50 5.41
N THR A 125 15.36 -1.43 6.24
CA THR A 125 15.24 -0.87 7.60
C THR A 125 14.84 0.60 7.56
N VAL A 126 15.42 1.41 6.68
CA VAL A 126 15.03 2.82 6.53
C VAL A 126 13.58 2.95 6.08
N VAL A 127 13.16 2.18 5.07
CA VAL A 127 11.78 2.22 4.56
C VAL A 127 10.77 1.83 5.65
N LEU A 128 10.97 0.70 6.34
CA LEU A 128 10.07 0.30 7.43
C LEU A 128 10.06 1.34 8.56
N THR A 129 11.22 1.92 8.90
CA THR A 129 11.29 2.92 9.97
C THR A 129 10.47 4.17 9.63
N ILE A 130 10.57 4.66 8.39
CA ILE A 130 9.81 5.84 7.93
C ILE A 130 8.31 5.52 7.90
N PHE A 131 7.92 4.41 7.27
CA PHE A 131 6.50 4.03 7.18
C PHE A 131 5.89 3.76 8.55
N GLY A 132 6.58 3.03 9.42
CA GLY A 132 6.13 2.77 10.79
C GLY A 132 6.04 4.05 11.62
N SER A 133 6.96 5.00 11.44
CA SER A 133 6.89 6.30 12.14
C SER A 133 5.66 7.11 11.70
N VAL A 134 5.38 7.14 10.40
CA VAL A 134 4.18 7.80 9.85
C VAL A 134 2.92 7.13 10.38
N GLU A 135 2.86 5.80 10.40
CA GLU A 135 1.72 5.05 10.93
C GLU A 135 1.46 5.32 12.41
N ILE A 136 2.51 5.30 13.23
CA ILE A 136 2.42 5.64 14.66
C ILE A 136 1.88 7.06 14.81
N LEU A 137 2.40 8.02 14.05
CA LEU A 137 1.93 9.41 14.08
C LEU A 137 0.45 9.51 13.69
N PHE A 138 0.02 8.82 12.63
CA PHE A 138 -1.39 8.76 12.23
C PHE A 138 -2.28 8.14 13.30
N PHE A 139 -1.84 7.05 13.93
CA PHE A 139 -2.56 6.40 15.02
C PHE A 139 -2.77 7.37 16.20
N PHE A 140 -1.72 8.09 16.60
CA PHE A 140 -1.83 9.12 17.65
C PHE A 140 -2.72 10.30 17.23
N LEU A 141 -2.65 10.74 15.97
CA LEU A 141 -3.50 11.80 15.45
C LEU A 141 -4.98 11.41 15.48
N LEU A 142 -5.29 10.16 15.11
CA LEU A 142 -6.65 9.64 15.18
C LEU A 142 -7.15 9.53 16.62
N LEU A 143 -6.32 9.05 17.55
CA LEU A 143 -6.65 9.07 18.98
C LEU A 143 -6.85 10.48 19.51
N SER A 144 -6.02 11.44 19.07
CA SER A 144 -6.14 12.85 19.45
C SER A 144 -7.43 13.46 18.92
N LEU A 145 -7.83 13.17 17.69
CA LEU A 145 -9.10 13.61 17.11
C LEU A 145 -10.29 13.03 17.87
N CYS A 146 -10.27 11.72 18.16
CA CYS A 146 -11.32 11.08 18.96
C CYS A 146 -11.43 11.65 20.37
N LYS A 147 -10.30 12.02 21.00
CA LYS A 147 -10.29 12.69 22.31
C LYS A 147 -10.79 14.12 22.23
N ASN A 148 -10.42 14.86 21.18
CA ASN A 148 -10.72 16.29 21.03
C ASN A 148 -12.18 16.55 20.63
N TYR A 149 -12.80 15.68 19.83
CA TYR A 149 -14.20 15.84 19.41
C TYR A 149 -15.20 15.77 20.57
N HIS A 150 -14.88 15.01 21.63
CA HIS A 150 -15.69 14.91 22.84
C HIS A 150 -15.70 16.22 23.67
N ILE A 151 -14.62 17.01 23.63
CA ILE A 151 -14.52 18.30 24.36
C ILE A 151 -15.37 19.40 23.68
N LEU A 152 -15.63 19.27 22.38
CA LEU A 152 -16.40 20.24 21.60
C LEU A 152 -17.93 20.04 21.71
N LEU A 153 -18.40 18.84 22.05
CA LEU A 153 -19.83 18.55 22.26
C LEU A 153 -20.34 18.89 23.67
N ASP A 154 -19.44 19.14 24.64
CA ASP A 154 -19.79 19.62 25.99
C ASP A 154 -19.89 21.17 26.07
N TYR A 155 -19.75 21.90 24.95
CA TYR A 155 -19.79 23.37 24.90
C TYR A 155 -21.04 23.97 24.23
N GLU A 156 -22.00 23.15 23.77
CA GLU A 156 -23.33 23.60 23.31
C GLU A 156 -24.45 23.10 24.23
#